data_AF-A0A800K3R2-F1
#
_entry.id   AF-A0A800K3R2-F1
#
_cell.length_a   1.000
_cell.length_b   1.000
_cell.length_c   1.000
_cell.angle_alpha   90.00
_cell.angle_beta   90.00
_cell.angle_gamma   90.00
#
_symmetry.space_group_name_H-M   'P 1'
#
loop_
_entity.id
_entity.type
_entity.pdbx_description
1 polymer ?
#
loop_
_entity_poly.entity_id
_entity_poly.type
_entity_poly.pdbx_seq_one_letter_code
_entity_poly.pdbx_strand_id
1 'polypeptide(L)'
;CNDMFFSHMDNLTMPGRGVNMGDGWETKRNRTPNNRDWIIIKLGHKGMLDKVLVDTCHFKGNYPDRCSLEGATVESDNGQSLDSANWESILPESKLEADNEHLFENLQHKGPFTHVRMNIFPDGGISRLRIHGTKG
;
A
#
# COMPACT_ATOMS: atom_id res chain seq x y z
N CYS A 1 -0.19 -9.66 -4.61
CA CYS A 1 0.97 -8.80 -4.92
C CYS A 1 1.59 -9.29 -6.22
N ASN A 2 2.18 -8.41 -7.03
CA ASN A 2 2.85 -8.81 -8.27
C ASN A 2 4.35 -9.14 -8.10
N ASP A 3 4.98 -8.80 -6.97
CA ASP A 3 6.38 -9.18 -6.66
C ASP A 3 6.67 -9.25 -5.14
N MET A 4 7.48 -10.23 -4.72
CA MET A 4 7.83 -10.53 -3.31
C MET A 4 9.33 -10.82 -3.13
N PHE A 5 10.19 -10.20 -3.92
CA PHE A 5 11.58 -10.64 -4.10
C PHE A 5 12.48 -10.58 -2.84
N PHE A 6 12.31 -9.60 -1.93
CA PHE A 6 13.23 -9.42 -0.79
C PHE A 6 12.61 -9.58 0.60
N SER A 7 11.32 -9.30 0.79
CA SER A 7 10.64 -9.41 2.10
C SER A 7 9.13 -9.61 1.95
N HIS A 8 8.52 -10.36 2.88
CA HIS A 8 7.16 -10.88 2.74
C HIS A 8 6.11 -9.79 2.93
N MET A 9 5.06 -9.80 2.11
CA MET A 9 4.00 -8.78 2.11
C MET A 9 3.27 -8.61 3.44
N ASP A 10 3.21 -9.67 4.27
CA ASP A 10 2.55 -9.62 5.59
C ASP A 10 3.21 -8.63 6.56
N ASN A 11 4.48 -8.31 6.33
CA ASN A 11 5.22 -7.34 7.12
C ASN A 11 4.60 -5.93 7.10
N LEU A 12 3.92 -5.56 6.01
CA LEU A 12 3.27 -4.25 5.88
C LEU A 12 2.26 -3.98 6.99
N THR A 13 1.60 -5.01 7.50
CA THR A 13 0.53 -4.90 8.50
C THR A 13 0.98 -5.32 9.90
N MET A 14 2.23 -5.77 10.07
CA MET A 14 2.79 -6.15 11.37
C MET A 14 2.83 -4.99 12.36
N PRO A 15 2.64 -5.20 13.68
CA PRO A 15 2.67 -4.15 14.69
C PRO A 15 3.99 -3.35 14.72
N GLY A 16 3.93 -2.15 15.31
CA GLY A 16 5.10 -1.26 15.45
C GLY A 16 5.66 -0.77 14.11
N ARG A 17 6.90 -0.28 14.14
CA ARG A 17 7.71 0.02 12.94
C ARG A 17 8.67 -1.15 12.69
N GLY A 18 9.20 -1.28 11.48
CA GLY A 18 10.27 -2.23 11.20
C GLY A 18 11.47 -2.02 12.13
N VAL A 19 12.21 -3.08 12.45
CA VAL A 19 13.48 -3.00 13.19
C VAL A 19 14.66 -2.87 12.21
N ASN A 20 14.48 -3.37 10.99
CA ASN A 20 15.39 -3.23 9.85
C ASN A 20 14.62 -3.32 8.52
N MET A 21 15.32 -3.24 7.39
CA MET A 21 14.72 -3.30 6.05
C MET A 21 14.03 -4.64 5.73
N GLY A 22 14.51 -5.75 6.31
CA GLY A 22 13.93 -7.09 6.12
C GLY A 22 12.54 -7.23 6.76
N ASP A 23 12.17 -6.31 7.64
CA ASP A 23 10.85 -6.25 8.25
C ASP A 23 9.83 -5.47 7.41
N GLY A 24 10.14 -5.06 6.18
CA GLY A 24 9.21 -4.38 5.27
C GLY A 24 8.63 -5.29 4.18
N TRP A 25 8.04 -4.68 3.16
CA TRP A 25 7.82 -5.25 1.83
C TRP A 25 8.74 -4.54 0.85
N GLU A 26 9.54 -5.29 0.09
CA GLU A 26 10.46 -4.76 -0.92
C GLU A 26 10.38 -5.58 -2.21
N THR A 27 10.24 -4.87 -3.33
CA THR A 27 10.17 -5.46 -4.67
C THR A 27 11.52 -5.39 -5.39
N LYS A 28 11.67 -6.18 -6.46
CA LYS A 28 12.89 -6.15 -7.27
C LYS A 28 12.91 -4.88 -8.11
N ARG A 29 14.10 -4.28 -8.27
CA ARG A 29 14.30 -3.18 -9.23
C ARG A 29 13.77 -3.55 -10.61
N ASN A 30 12.87 -2.73 -11.12
CA ASN A 30 12.22 -2.92 -12.40
C ASN A 30 12.49 -1.74 -13.32
N ARG A 31 13.28 -1.98 -14.37
CA ARG A 31 13.70 -0.95 -15.33
C ARG A 31 12.73 -0.78 -16.50
N THR A 32 11.58 -1.44 -16.47
CA THR A 32 10.55 -1.28 -17.50
C THR A 32 9.99 0.15 -17.42
N PRO A 33 9.98 0.90 -18.54
CA PRO A 33 9.40 2.24 -18.54
C PRO A 33 7.95 2.21 -18.08
N ASN A 34 7.56 3.18 -17.25
CA ASN A 34 6.22 3.29 -16.67
C ASN A 34 5.78 2.08 -15.82
N ASN A 35 6.73 1.34 -15.24
CA ASN A 35 6.41 0.26 -14.30
C ASN A 35 5.77 0.81 -13.01
N ARG A 36 4.96 -0.04 -12.38
CA ARG A 36 4.59 0.09 -10.98
C ARG A 36 4.48 -1.30 -10.37
N ASP A 37 4.83 -1.40 -9.09
CA ASP A 37 4.50 -2.58 -8.30
C ASP A 37 3.32 -2.31 -7.39
N TRP A 38 2.60 -3.38 -7.05
CA TRP A 38 1.38 -3.23 -6.29
C TRP A 38 1.10 -4.40 -5.35
N ILE A 39 0.38 -4.09 -4.29
CA ILE A 39 -0.15 -5.05 -3.34
C ILE A 39 -1.60 -4.74 -3.06
N ILE A 40 -2.43 -5.79 -3.03
CA ILE A 40 -3.81 -5.72 -2.56
C ILE A 40 -3.85 -6.26 -1.14
N ILE A 41 -4.46 -5.52 -0.23
CA ILE A 41 -4.65 -5.88 1.17
C ILE A 41 -6.15 -5.93 1.44
N LYS A 42 -6.62 -7.07 1.97
CA LYS A 42 -7.97 -7.19 2.50
C LYS A 42 -8.06 -6.51 3.86
N LEU A 43 -9.03 -5.64 4.04
CA LEU A 43 -9.31 -5.00 5.33
C LEU A 43 -9.97 -6.01 6.27
N GLY A 44 -9.68 -5.91 7.58
CA GLY A 44 -10.29 -6.78 8.58
C GLY A 44 -11.82 -6.67 8.64
N HIS A 45 -12.37 -5.51 8.25
CA HIS A 45 -13.80 -5.27 8.07
C HIS A 45 -14.03 -4.31 6.90
N LYS A 46 -15.24 -4.37 6.32
CA LYS A 46 -15.72 -3.28 5.47
C LYS A 46 -15.79 -2.00 6.30
N GLY A 47 -15.24 -0.91 5.80
CA GLY A 47 -15.15 0.32 6.59
C GLY A 47 -14.90 1.58 5.79
N MET A 48 -15.12 2.71 6.47
CA MET A 48 -14.81 4.05 5.99
C MET A 48 -13.40 4.43 6.45
N LEU A 49 -12.57 4.96 5.56
CA LEU A 49 -11.20 5.37 5.84
C LEU A 49 -11.16 6.83 6.30
N ASP A 50 -10.40 7.08 7.36
CA ASP A 50 -10.17 8.42 7.90
C ASP A 50 -8.77 8.93 7.53
N LYS A 51 -7.76 8.09 7.67
CA LYS A 51 -6.36 8.44 7.42
C LYS A 51 -5.53 7.22 7.00
N VAL A 52 -4.50 7.49 6.22
CA VAL A 52 -3.53 6.50 5.73
C VAL A 52 -2.14 6.93 6.17
N LEU A 53 -1.34 5.98 6.68
CA LEU A 53 0.07 6.21 6.98
C LEU A 53 0.92 5.24 6.15
N VAL A 54 1.85 5.81 5.39
CA VAL A 54 2.88 5.07 4.63
C VAL A 54 4.23 5.32 5.27
N ASP A 55 4.86 4.26 5.80
CA ASP A 55 6.15 4.34 6.48
C ASP A 55 7.24 3.74 5.60
N THR A 56 8.28 4.51 5.28
CA THR A 56 9.47 4.08 4.55
C THR A 56 10.64 3.78 5.48
N CYS A 57 10.39 3.52 6.77
CA CYS A 57 11.41 3.23 7.78
C CYS A 57 12.49 2.27 7.27
N HIS A 58 13.76 2.62 7.48
CA HIS A 58 14.96 1.91 7.04
C HIS A 58 15.23 1.87 5.54
N PHE A 59 14.26 2.22 4.68
CA PHE A 59 14.48 2.34 3.23
C PHE A 59 15.07 3.70 2.89
N LYS A 60 16.40 3.81 2.98
CA LYS A 60 17.14 5.08 2.81
C LYS A 60 17.56 5.39 1.38
N GLY A 61 17.73 4.36 0.55
CA GLY A 61 18.18 4.49 -0.84
C GLY A 61 17.38 3.66 -1.84
N ASN A 62 16.39 2.92 -1.36
CA ASN A 62 15.55 1.99 -2.12
C ASN A 62 14.08 2.07 -1.69
N TYR A 63 13.66 3.21 -1.12
CA TYR A 63 12.24 3.53 -1.00
C TYR A 63 11.68 3.89 -2.38
N PRO A 64 10.38 3.67 -2.65
CA PRO A 64 9.79 4.08 -3.90
C PRO A 64 9.69 5.59 -3.99
N ASP A 65 9.83 6.14 -5.19
CA ASP A 65 9.77 7.59 -5.42
C ASP A 65 8.37 8.15 -5.10
N ARG A 66 7.34 7.38 -5.44
CA ARG A 66 5.93 7.74 -5.20
C ARG A 66 5.11 6.51 -4.82
N CYS A 67 3.98 6.76 -4.18
CA CYS A 67 2.91 5.78 -4.02
C CYS A 67 1.53 6.35 -4.36
N SER A 68 0.57 5.47 -4.63
CA SER A 68 -0.86 5.80 -4.64
C SER A 68 -1.65 4.70 -3.91
N LEU A 69 -2.88 5.01 -3.51
CA LEU A 69 -3.77 4.06 -2.85
C LEU A 69 -5.15 4.10 -3.50
N GLU A 70 -5.70 2.92 -3.77
CA GLU A 70 -7.04 2.73 -4.31
C GLU A 70 -7.86 1.80 -3.41
N GLY A 71 -9.17 1.97 -3.39
CA GLY A 71 -10.11 1.17 -2.60
C GLY A 71 -11.14 0.47 -3.46
N ALA A 72 -11.58 -0.71 -3.05
CA ALA A 72 -12.67 -1.43 -3.69
C ALA A 72 -13.54 -2.18 -2.68
N THR A 73 -14.84 -2.28 -2.99
CA THR A 73 -15.75 -3.23 -2.36
C THR A 73 -15.96 -4.41 -3.29
N VAL A 74 -15.58 -5.61 -2.85
CA VAL A 74 -15.79 -6.86 -3.57
C VAL A 74 -16.50 -7.87 -2.68
N GLU A 75 -17.35 -8.69 -3.28
CA GLU A 75 -18.11 -9.73 -2.59
C GLU A 75 -17.26 -11.00 -2.32
N SER A 76 -16.19 -11.20 -3.09
CA SER A 76 -15.27 -12.32 -2.89
C SER A 76 -13.84 -11.94 -3.22
N ASP A 77 -12.88 -12.53 -2.51
CA ASP A 77 -11.45 -12.20 -2.64
C ASP A 77 -10.75 -13.04 -3.72
N ASN A 78 -11.50 -13.67 -4.64
CA ASN A 78 -10.89 -14.44 -5.71
C ASN A 78 -10.22 -13.49 -6.74
N GLY A 79 -9.19 -13.98 -7.43
CA GLY A 79 -8.39 -13.15 -8.34
C GLY A 79 -9.24 -12.47 -9.43
N GLN A 80 -10.21 -13.18 -10.01
CA GLN A 80 -11.10 -12.62 -11.03
C GLN A 80 -11.93 -11.44 -10.50
N SER A 81 -12.47 -11.55 -9.28
CA SER A 81 -13.21 -10.47 -8.63
C SER A 81 -12.32 -9.27 -8.33
N LEU A 82 -11.08 -9.48 -7.89
CA LEU A 82 -10.15 -8.38 -7.61
C LEU A 82 -9.65 -7.66 -8.87
N ASP A 83 -9.42 -8.42 -9.95
CA ASP A 83 -8.97 -7.89 -11.23
C ASP A 83 -10.07 -7.08 -11.93
N SER A 84 -11.33 -7.48 -11.77
CA SER A 84 -12.49 -6.80 -12.36
C SER A 84 -13.14 -5.76 -11.44
N ALA A 85 -12.60 -5.57 -10.23
CA ALA A 85 -13.16 -4.65 -9.26
C ALA A 85 -13.10 -3.19 -9.73
N ASN A 86 -14.11 -2.40 -9.34
CA ASN A 86 -14.08 -0.95 -9.51
C ASN A 86 -13.20 -0.32 -8.43
N TRP A 87 -11.95 0.00 -8.79
CA TRP A 87 -10.98 0.62 -7.90
C TRP A 87 -11.12 2.14 -7.91
N GLU A 88 -11.45 2.72 -6.75
CA GLU A 88 -11.59 4.17 -6.56
C GLU A 88 -10.33 4.75 -5.93
N SER A 89 -9.87 5.92 -6.41
CA SER A 89 -8.67 6.57 -5.88
C SER A 89 -8.90 7.07 -4.45
N ILE A 90 -8.20 6.51 -3.47
CA ILE A 90 -8.16 7.00 -2.07
C ILE A 90 -7.13 8.12 -1.95
N LEU A 91 -5.94 7.89 -2.51
CA LEU A 91 -4.80 8.80 -2.50
C LEU A 91 -4.18 8.83 -3.91
N PRO A 92 -4.09 10.01 -4.57
CA PRO A 92 -3.39 10.13 -5.85
C PRO A 92 -1.88 9.89 -5.68
N GLU A 93 -1.15 9.79 -6.79
CA GLU A 93 0.31 9.67 -6.75
C GLU A 93 0.93 10.77 -5.88
N SER A 94 1.58 10.35 -4.81
CA SER A 94 2.17 11.21 -3.79
C SER A 94 3.64 10.88 -3.62
N LYS A 95 4.47 11.92 -3.50
CA LYS A 95 5.91 11.76 -3.24
C LYS A 95 6.16 11.16 -1.87
N LEU A 96 7.18 10.32 -1.80
CA LEU A 96 7.70 9.76 -0.58
C LEU A 96 9.13 10.25 -0.34
N GLU A 97 9.54 10.15 0.91
CA GLU A 97 10.87 10.47 1.41
C GLU A 97 11.51 9.23 2.04
N ALA A 98 12.82 9.23 2.10
CA ALA A 98 13.61 8.19 2.74
C ALA A 98 13.35 8.14 4.26
N ASP A 99 13.16 6.94 4.82
CA ASP A 99 13.12 6.70 6.27
C ASP A 99 12.12 7.60 7.03
N ASN A 100 10.92 7.79 6.47
CA ASN A 100 9.94 8.75 6.97
C ASN A 100 8.51 8.16 7.08
N GLU A 101 7.70 8.72 7.97
CA GLU A 101 6.27 8.44 8.09
C GLU A 101 5.46 9.51 7.36
N HIS A 102 4.65 9.07 6.39
CA HIS A 102 3.83 9.94 5.55
C HIS A 102 2.37 9.77 5.96
N LEU A 103 1.85 10.75 6.70
CA LEU A 103 0.46 10.77 7.14
C LEU A 103 -0.42 11.52 6.14
N PHE A 104 -1.43 10.84 5.61
CA PHE A 104 -2.42 11.40 4.69
C PHE A 104 -3.81 11.40 5.32
N GLU A 105 -4.37 12.59 5.54
CA GLU A 105 -5.70 12.78 6.12
C GLU A 105 -6.73 13.31 5.10
N ASN A 106 -6.26 13.95 4.01
CA ASN A 106 -7.11 14.46 2.94
C ASN A 106 -7.30 13.41 1.83
N LEU A 107 -8.12 12.41 2.12
CA LEU A 107 -8.41 11.31 1.19
C LEU A 107 -9.50 11.69 0.17
N GLN A 108 -9.32 11.31 -1.10
CA GLN A 108 -10.27 11.60 -2.18
C GLN A 108 -11.58 10.82 -2.04
N HIS A 109 -11.48 9.50 -1.82
CA HIS A 109 -12.61 8.62 -1.54
C HIS A 109 -12.36 7.89 -0.23
N LYS A 110 -13.38 7.87 0.63
CA LYS A 110 -13.29 7.29 1.98
C LYS A 110 -13.99 5.93 2.10
N GLY A 111 -14.65 5.44 1.07
CA GLY A 111 -15.31 4.13 1.05
C GLY A 111 -16.84 4.21 1.17
N PRO A 112 -17.49 3.11 1.60
CA PRO A 112 -16.89 1.99 2.30
C PRO A 112 -16.08 1.06 1.38
N PHE A 113 -14.98 0.52 1.90
CA PHE A 113 -14.11 -0.43 1.18
C PHE A 113 -13.92 -1.74 1.94
N THR A 114 -13.65 -2.80 1.19
CA THR A 114 -13.27 -4.13 1.72
C THR A 114 -11.80 -4.44 1.47
N HIS A 115 -11.24 -3.86 0.41
CA HIS A 115 -9.87 -4.06 -0.03
C HIS A 115 -9.27 -2.72 -0.39
N VAL A 116 -7.95 -2.66 -0.28
CA VAL A 116 -7.14 -1.54 -0.73
C VAL A 116 -5.99 -2.05 -1.60
N ARG A 117 -5.62 -1.27 -2.62
CA ARG A 117 -4.48 -1.54 -3.48
C ARG A 117 -3.48 -0.41 -3.29
N MET A 118 -2.31 -0.74 -2.75
CA MET A 118 -1.18 0.17 -2.72
C MET A 118 -0.37 -0.03 -3.99
N ASN A 119 -0.09 1.05 -4.69
CA ASN A 119 0.82 1.07 -5.83
C ASN A 119 2.07 1.85 -5.44
N ILE A 120 3.25 1.38 -5.87
CA ILE A 120 4.53 2.06 -5.72
C ILE A 120 5.18 2.26 -7.09
N PHE A 121 5.91 3.36 -7.24
CA PHE A 121 6.45 3.78 -8.53
C PHE A 121 7.95 4.10 -8.44
N PRO A 122 8.80 3.51 -9.32
CA PRO A 122 8.52 2.35 -10.18
C PRO A 122 8.54 1.01 -9.42
N ASP A 123 9.29 0.96 -8.32
CA ASP A 123 9.59 -0.19 -7.46
C ASP A 123 10.19 0.35 -6.14
N GLY A 124 10.45 -0.53 -5.17
CA GLY A 124 11.15 -0.16 -3.93
C GLY A 124 10.56 -0.84 -2.69
N GLY A 125 10.92 -0.31 -1.52
CA GLY A 125 10.51 -0.86 -0.24
C GLY A 125 9.66 0.07 0.63
N ILE A 126 8.65 -0.51 1.26
CA ILE A 126 7.76 0.12 2.24
C ILE A 126 7.85 -0.67 3.54
N SER A 127 8.06 0.02 4.65
CA SER A 127 8.12 -0.62 5.96
C SER A 127 6.72 -1.00 6.43
N ARG A 128 5.79 -0.02 6.50
CA ARG A 128 4.43 -0.24 6.99
C ARG A 128 3.40 0.52 6.18
N LEU A 129 2.21 -0.06 6.12
CA LEU A 129 1.00 0.63 5.72
C LEU A 129 0.02 0.56 6.89
N ARG A 130 -0.55 1.70 7.25
CA ARG A 130 -1.66 1.78 8.20
C ARG A 130 -2.85 2.42 7.52
N ILE A 131 -4.00 1.80 7.72
CA ILE A 131 -5.27 2.27 7.21
C ILE A 131 -6.18 2.36 8.42
N HIS A 132 -6.47 3.60 8.80
CA HIS A 132 -7.31 3.90 9.95
C HIS A 132 -8.67 4.36 9.46
N GLY A 133 -9.69 3.97 10.20
CA GLY A 133 -11.05 4.22 9.81
C GLY A 133 -12.04 3.68 10.82
N THR A 134 -13.32 3.82 10.49
CA THR A 134 -14.42 3.26 11.25
C THR A 134 -15.00 2.04 10.54
N LYS A 135 -15.44 1.07 11.33
CA LYS A 135 -16.17 -0.10 10.82
C LYS A 135 -17.54 0.37 10.31
N GLY A 136 -17.89 -0.06 9.10
CA GLY A 136 -19.20 0.17 8.51
C GLY A 136 -20.27 -0.81 8.99
#